data_AF-A0A7X6WKJ2-F1
#
_entry.id   AF-A0A7X6WKJ2-F1
#
_cell.length_a   1.000
_cell.length_b   1.000
_cell.length_c   1.000
_cell.angle_alpha   90.00
_cell.angle_beta   90.00
_cell.angle_gamma   90.00
#
_symmetry.space_group_name_H-M   'P 1'
#
loop_
_entity.id
_entity.type
_entity.pdbx_description
1 polymer ?
#
loop_
_entity_poly.entity_id
_entity_poly.type
_entity_poly.pdbx_seq_one_letter_code
_entity_poly.pdbx_strand_id
1 'polypeptide(L)'
;MQYIYTTGKGDSYPIELDYKAILSDQLVSDYNRVTGYCKTGCKNYNYAGGCPPLAPNFELLREKYPLAVLIYARLYSEFKPDKVKASEKVYIHYRFQDIILSNLLTNLGYELTRKNRNQIFFLNNGYCMGCGNKKCNFKLGNNFCANPDRRTFSLEACGVDVEASLKKIFNIELQWYNKSNYNTVEHMTKAIALLCKNHAQQAELSNSLIGCLNGLSSRGDGSRGRFGTKI
;
A
#
# COMPACT_ATOMS: atom_id res chain seq x y z
N MET A 1 1.17 7.31 15.74
CA MET A 1 -0.22 7.55 16.23
C MET A 1 -1.02 6.26 16.23
N GLN A 2 -2.08 6.16 17.03
CA GLN A 2 -3.03 5.04 16.99
C GLN A 2 -4.29 5.46 16.22
N TYR A 3 -4.74 4.63 15.29
CA TYR A 3 -5.94 4.83 14.47
C TYR A 3 -6.86 3.62 14.57
N ILE A 4 -8.16 3.82 14.80
CA ILE A 4 -9.13 2.73 14.87
C ILE A 4 -9.69 2.46 13.47
N TYR A 5 -9.26 1.36 12.87
CA TYR A 5 -9.82 0.88 11.61
C TYR A 5 -11.09 0.08 11.86
N THR A 6 -12.23 0.54 11.34
CA THR A 6 -13.51 -0.19 11.41
C THR A 6 -13.80 -0.85 10.07
N THR A 7 -14.03 -2.16 10.08
CA THR A 7 -14.47 -2.91 8.88
C THR A 7 -15.92 -2.58 8.54
N GLY A 8 -16.35 -2.91 7.32
CA GLY A 8 -17.76 -2.78 6.93
C GLY A 8 -18.74 -3.64 7.75
N LYS A 9 -18.25 -4.55 8.61
CA LYS A 9 -19.06 -5.36 9.52
C LYS A 9 -19.14 -4.78 10.94
N GLY A 10 -18.44 -3.68 11.22
CA GLY A 10 -18.38 -3.05 12.54
C GLY A 10 -17.20 -3.50 13.41
N ASP A 11 -16.45 -4.53 13.02
CA ASP A 11 -15.24 -4.94 13.75
C ASP A 11 -14.19 -3.84 13.71
N SER A 12 -13.61 -3.50 14.86
CA SER A 12 -12.65 -2.42 15.02
C SER A 12 -11.27 -2.95 15.42
N TYR A 13 -10.22 -2.44 14.77
CA TYR A 13 -8.85 -2.86 14.98
C TYR A 13 -7.95 -1.63 15.20
N PRO A 14 -7.17 -1.57 16.28
CA PRO A 14 -6.18 -0.52 16.45
C PRO A 14 -5.03 -0.74 15.47
N ILE A 15 -4.72 0.33 14.73
CA ILE A 15 -3.64 0.39 13.76
C ILE A 15 -2.64 1.44 14.24
N GLU A 16 -1.39 1.02 14.42
CA GLU A 16 -0.30 1.97 14.57
C GLU A 16 0.01 2.55 13.19
N LEU A 17 0.03 3.88 13.09
CA LEU A 17 0.36 4.59 11.87
C LEU A 17 1.34 5.71 12.19
N ASP A 18 2.35 5.90 11.35
CA ASP A 18 3.20 7.09 11.44
C ASP A 18 3.68 7.50 10.05
N TYR A 19 4.25 8.69 9.96
CA TYR A 19 4.80 9.21 8.72
C TYR A 19 6.02 10.10 8.95
N LYS A 20 6.86 10.20 7.92
CA LYS A 20 7.97 11.16 7.87
C LYS A 20 8.02 11.86 6.52
N ALA A 21 8.15 13.19 6.57
CA ALA A 21 8.57 13.99 5.43
C ALA A 21 10.09 13.79 5.24
N ILE A 22 10.50 13.35 4.06
CA ILE A 22 11.87 12.96 3.74
C ILE A 22 12.28 13.50 2.37
N LEU A 23 13.59 13.54 2.10
CA LEU A 23 14.08 13.56 0.73
C LEU A 23 13.81 12.18 0.09
N SER A 24 13.45 12.16 -1.19
CA SER A 24 13.16 10.91 -1.90
C SER A 24 14.39 9.99 -1.98
N ASP A 25 15.62 10.55 -1.97
CA ASP A 25 16.87 9.78 -1.95
C ASP A 25 17.12 9.03 -0.63
N GLN A 26 16.37 9.32 0.43
CA GLN A 26 16.46 8.60 1.69
C GLN A 26 15.84 7.20 1.60
N LEU A 27 14.89 6.98 0.68
CA LEU A 27 14.36 5.66 0.35
C LEU A 27 15.47 4.81 -0.25
N VAL A 28 15.73 3.66 0.37
CA VAL A 28 16.73 2.71 -0.12
C VAL A 28 16.17 2.06 -1.38
N SER A 29 16.92 2.12 -2.48
CA SER A 29 16.47 1.58 -3.77
C SER A 29 17.59 0.82 -4.48
N ASP A 30 17.19 -0.25 -5.16
CA ASP A 30 18.01 -1.01 -6.10
C ASP A 30 17.03 -1.65 -7.10
N TYR A 31 16.86 -0.99 -8.24
CA TYR A 31 15.82 -1.37 -9.20
C TYR A 31 16.00 -2.82 -9.65
N ASN A 32 17.23 -3.22 -9.98
CA ASN A 32 17.50 -4.55 -10.52
C ASN A 32 17.32 -5.63 -9.46
N ARG A 33 17.85 -5.43 -8.25
CA ARG A 33 17.70 -6.42 -7.16
C ARG A 33 16.25 -6.57 -6.73
N VAL A 34 15.57 -5.47 -6.46
CA VAL A 34 14.20 -5.49 -5.91
C VAL A 34 13.20 -6.02 -6.94
N THR A 35 13.25 -5.54 -8.20
CA THR A 35 12.38 -6.08 -9.25
C THR A 35 12.76 -7.52 -9.64
N GLY A 36 14.01 -7.92 -9.40
CA GLY A 36 14.48 -9.30 -9.49
C GLY A 36 13.66 -10.26 -8.61
N TYR A 37 13.29 -9.87 -7.39
CA TYR A 37 12.41 -10.67 -6.52
C TYR A 37 11.01 -10.83 -7.11
N CYS A 38 10.49 -9.80 -7.79
CA CYS A 38 9.21 -9.91 -8.49
C CYS A 38 9.30 -10.88 -9.66
N LYS A 39 10.39 -10.83 -10.43
CA LYS A 39 10.63 -11.71 -11.58
C LYS A 39 10.66 -13.19 -11.19
N THR A 40 11.24 -13.51 -10.03
CA THR A 40 11.41 -14.91 -9.58
C THR A 40 10.26 -15.40 -8.70
N GLY A 41 9.59 -14.52 -7.95
CA GLY A 41 8.63 -14.91 -6.91
C GLY A 41 7.18 -14.48 -7.12
N CYS A 42 6.87 -13.62 -8.10
CA CYS A 42 5.54 -13.00 -8.21
C CYS A 42 4.82 -13.35 -9.51
N LYS A 43 3.66 -14.02 -9.40
CA LYS A 43 2.76 -14.34 -10.53
C LYS A 43 2.22 -13.12 -11.30
N ASN A 44 2.38 -11.91 -10.76
CA ASN A 44 1.93 -10.68 -11.42
C ASN A 44 3.02 -10.04 -12.30
N TYR A 45 4.28 -10.47 -12.17
CA TYR A 45 5.37 -9.99 -13.01
C TYR A 45 5.02 -10.16 -14.48
N ASN A 46 5.28 -9.14 -15.30
CA ASN A 46 4.97 -9.07 -16.73
C ASN A 46 3.47 -9.09 -17.13
N TYR A 47 2.54 -9.35 -16.20
CA TYR A 47 1.12 -9.49 -16.53
C TYR A 47 0.21 -8.41 -15.92
N ALA A 48 0.60 -7.81 -14.80
CA ALA A 48 -0.21 -6.79 -14.14
C ALA A 48 0.30 -5.38 -14.47
N GLY A 49 -0.61 -4.46 -14.80
CA GLY A 49 -0.26 -3.09 -15.13
C GLY A 49 0.43 -2.30 -14.00
N GLY A 50 0.33 -2.73 -12.76
CA GLY A 50 1.01 -2.09 -11.62
C GLY A 50 2.38 -2.70 -11.28
N CYS A 51 2.88 -3.66 -12.06
CA CYS A 51 4.06 -4.45 -11.75
C CYS A 51 5.16 -4.29 -12.81
N PRO A 52 6.42 -4.64 -12.50
CA PRO A 52 7.49 -4.65 -13.49
C PRO A 52 7.17 -5.59 -14.67
N PRO A 53 7.60 -5.27 -15.90
CA PRO A 53 8.40 -4.08 -16.29
C PRO A 53 7.56 -2.82 -16.57
N LEU A 54 6.24 -2.86 -16.33
CA LEU A 54 5.33 -1.75 -16.63
C LEU A 54 5.29 -0.66 -15.54
N ALA A 55 5.91 -0.93 -14.39
CA ALA A 55 6.09 0.03 -13.33
C ALA A 55 7.31 0.92 -13.61
N PRO A 56 7.25 2.22 -13.29
CA PRO A 56 8.38 3.13 -13.50
C PRO A 56 9.54 2.83 -12.56
N ASN A 57 10.77 3.15 -12.99
CA ASN A 57 11.97 3.09 -12.15
C ASN A 57 11.98 4.24 -11.14
N PHE A 58 12.06 3.91 -9.85
CA PHE A 58 12.11 4.87 -8.75
C PHE A 58 13.29 5.85 -8.85
N GLU A 59 14.45 5.42 -9.36
CA GLU A 59 15.61 6.29 -9.50
C GLU A 59 15.33 7.46 -10.45
N LEU A 60 14.55 7.22 -11.52
CA LEU A 60 14.09 8.27 -12.43
C LEU A 60 12.91 9.07 -11.84
N LEU A 61 12.11 8.47 -10.96
CA LEU A 61 11.02 9.18 -10.28
C LEU A 61 11.56 10.19 -9.27
N ARG A 62 12.55 9.83 -8.47
CA ARG A 62 13.09 10.71 -7.42
C ARG A 62 13.78 11.96 -7.98
N GLU A 63 14.30 11.91 -9.22
CA GLU A 63 14.80 13.09 -9.93
C GLU A 63 13.67 14.09 -10.23
N LYS A 64 12.48 13.59 -10.60
CA LYS A 64 11.30 14.41 -10.90
C LYS A 64 10.56 14.87 -9.65
N TYR A 65 10.66 14.09 -8.58
CA TYR A 65 9.99 14.28 -7.30
C TYR A 65 11.01 14.10 -6.16
N PRO A 66 11.84 15.13 -5.87
CA PRO A 66 12.95 15.04 -4.93
C PRO A 66 12.52 14.91 -3.46
N LEU A 67 11.23 15.08 -3.16
CA LEU A 67 10.68 15.01 -1.81
C LEU A 67 9.62 13.92 -1.72
N ALA A 68 9.46 13.34 -0.54
CA ALA A 68 8.40 12.38 -0.26
C ALA A 68 7.80 12.57 1.13
N VAL A 69 6.59 12.06 1.35
CA VAL A 69 6.19 11.59 2.68
C VAL A 69 6.00 10.07 2.65
N LEU A 70 6.77 9.39 3.48
CA LEU A 70 6.69 7.94 3.68
C LEU A 70 5.76 7.68 4.85
N ILE A 71 4.75 6.84 4.63
CA ILE A 71 3.73 6.50 5.62
C ILE A 71 3.79 5.00 5.82
N TYR A 72 3.84 4.55 7.08
CA TYR A 72 3.64 3.14 7.41
C TYR A 72 2.38 2.94 8.23
N ALA A 73 1.79 1.76 8.11
CA ALA A 73 0.76 1.27 9.01
C ALA A 73 1.11 -0.15 9.47
N ARG A 74 0.86 -0.42 10.75
CA ARG A 74 1.15 -1.66 11.42
C ARG A 74 -0.07 -2.16 12.19
N LEU A 75 -0.37 -3.45 12.03
CA LEU A 75 -1.39 -4.15 12.80
C LEU A 75 -0.71 -5.27 13.58
N TYR A 76 -0.82 -5.25 14.91
CA TYR A 76 -0.28 -6.28 15.78
C TYR A 76 -1.15 -7.54 15.75
N SER A 77 -0.49 -8.70 15.81
CA SER A 77 -1.11 -10.03 15.79
C SER A 77 -1.95 -10.31 17.03
N GLU A 78 -1.70 -9.63 18.15
CA GLU A 78 -2.53 -9.73 19.35
C GLU A 78 -3.99 -9.29 19.09
N PHE A 79 -4.21 -8.37 18.14
CA PHE A 79 -5.54 -7.88 17.77
C PHE A 79 -6.25 -8.77 16.73
N LYS A 80 -5.64 -9.88 16.32
CA LYS A 80 -6.33 -10.86 15.48
C LYS A 80 -7.48 -11.51 16.26
N PRO A 81 -8.65 -11.74 15.63
CA PRO A 81 -9.71 -12.55 16.23
C PRO A 81 -9.24 -13.97 16.55
N ASP A 82 -9.83 -14.59 17.57
CA ASP A 82 -9.47 -15.95 18.01
C ASP A 82 -9.58 -16.97 16.87
N LYS A 83 -10.58 -16.83 16.00
CA LYS A 83 -10.72 -17.65 14.79
C LYS A 83 -9.48 -17.60 13.88
N VAL A 84 -8.85 -16.43 13.75
CA VAL A 84 -7.64 -16.26 12.94
C VAL A 84 -6.45 -16.88 13.68
N LYS A 85 -6.32 -16.59 14.98
CA LYS A 85 -5.24 -17.13 15.83
C LYS A 85 -5.24 -18.67 15.87
N ALA A 86 -6.42 -19.29 15.93
CA ALA A 86 -6.59 -20.74 15.95
C ALA A 86 -6.35 -21.42 14.58
N SER A 87 -6.16 -20.67 13.50
CA SER A 87 -5.93 -21.28 12.18
C SER A 87 -4.48 -21.72 12.01
N GLU A 88 -4.27 -22.97 11.58
CA GLU A 88 -2.94 -23.47 11.19
C GLU A 88 -2.50 -23.03 9.78
N LYS A 89 -3.38 -22.34 9.05
CA LYS A 89 -3.12 -21.92 7.67
C LYS A 89 -2.42 -20.57 7.67
N VAL A 90 -1.13 -20.55 7.31
CA VAL A 90 -0.30 -19.32 7.12
C VAL A 90 -1.04 -18.25 6.33
N TYR A 91 -1.72 -18.64 5.24
CA TYR A 91 -2.47 -17.72 4.39
C TYR A 91 -3.57 -16.95 5.14
N ILE A 92 -4.24 -17.56 6.12
CA ILE A 92 -5.30 -16.90 6.90
C ILE A 92 -4.72 -15.78 7.77
N HIS A 93 -3.57 -16.03 8.42
CA HIS A 93 -2.86 -15.03 9.21
C HIS A 93 -2.39 -13.85 8.37
N TYR A 94 -1.66 -14.16 7.30
CA TYR A 94 -1.18 -13.17 6.34
C TYR A 94 -2.34 -12.33 5.79
N ARG A 95 -3.38 -13.00 5.25
CA ARG A 95 -4.43 -12.34 4.49
C ARG A 95 -5.29 -11.43 5.38
N PHE A 96 -5.48 -11.79 6.64
CA PHE A 96 -6.25 -11.00 7.59
C PHE A 96 -5.67 -9.58 7.76
N GLN A 97 -4.39 -9.47 8.10
CA GLN A 97 -3.74 -8.16 8.25
C GLN A 97 -3.53 -7.47 6.91
N ASP A 98 -3.17 -8.24 5.87
CA ASP A 98 -2.91 -7.74 4.52
C ASP A 98 -4.11 -6.97 3.96
N ILE A 99 -5.34 -7.49 4.07
CA ILE A 99 -6.55 -6.81 3.58
C ILE A 99 -6.75 -5.48 4.31
N ILE A 100 -6.64 -5.48 5.64
CA ILE A 100 -6.89 -4.28 6.46
C ILE A 100 -5.88 -3.18 6.10
N LEU A 101 -4.59 -3.51 6.14
CA LEU A 101 -3.52 -2.53 5.91
C LEU A 101 -3.50 -2.06 4.45
N SER A 102 -3.72 -2.96 3.48
CA SER A 102 -3.72 -2.57 2.07
C SER A 102 -4.87 -1.62 1.77
N ASN A 103 -6.08 -1.94 2.24
CA ASN A 103 -7.26 -1.09 2.01
C ASN A 103 -7.10 0.27 2.67
N LEU A 104 -6.64 0.32 3.93
CA LEU A 104 -6.39 1.57 4.65
C LEU A 104 -5.41 2.46 3.89
N LEU A 105 -4.21 1.94 3.60
CA LEU A 105 -3.15 2.72 2.97
C LEU A 105 -3.48 3.11 1.53
N THR A 106 -4.12 2.23 0.76
CA THR A 106 -4.51 2.57 -0.61
C THR A 106 -5.57 3.66 -0.66
N ASN A 107 -6.59 3.58 0.20
CA ASN A 107 -7.62 4.63 0.25
C ASN A 107 -7.05 5.94 0.77
N LEU A 108 -6.17 5.91 1.77
CA LEU A 108 -5.45 7.09 2.26
C LEU A 108 -4.63 7.74 1.12
N GLY A 109 -3.87 6.95 0.38
CA GLY A 109 -3.06 7.43 -0.74
C GLY A 109 -3.89 8.02 -1.87
N TYR A 110 -5.05 7.44 -2.19
CA TYR A 110 -6.00 8.03 -3.15
C TYR A 110 -6.54 9.39 -2.67
N GLU A 111 -6.96 9.49 -1.40
CA GLU A 111 -7.49 10.74 -0.85
C GLU A 111 -6.43 11.84 -0.81
N LEU A 112 -5.20 11.52 -0.40
CA LEU A 112 -4.08 12.47 -0.40
C LEU A 112 -3.72 12.94 -1.81
N THR A 113 -3.71 12.02 -2.78
CA THR A 113 -3.48 12.33 -4.20
C THR A 113 -4.55 13.28 -4.75
N ARG A 114 -5.82 12.99 -4.44
CA ARG A 114 -6.97 13.80 -4.84
C ARG A 114 -6.92 15.20 -4.21
N LYS A 115 -6.58 15.31 -2.92
CA LYS A 115 -6.42 16.61 -2.22
C LYS A 115 -5.32 17.46 -2.85
N ASN A 116 -4.22 16.83 -3.27
CA ASN A 116 -3.11 17.48 -3.97
C ASN A 116 -3.36 17.65 -5.49
N ARG A 117 -4.61 17.58 -5.94
CA ARG A 117 -5.03 17.79 -7.34
C ARG A 117 -4.29 16.89 -8.35
N ASN A 118 -3.92 15.68 -7.93
CA ASN A 118 -3.17 14.70 -8.72
C ASN A 118 -1.78 15.20 -9.19
N GLN A 119 -1.17 16.14 -8.47
CA GLN A 119 0.16 16.69 -8.80
C GLN A 119 1.33 15.98 -8.09
N ILE A 120 1.03 14.90 -7.38
CA ILE A 120 1.99 14.05 -6.65
C ILE A 120 2.05 12.67 -7.31
N PHE A 121 3.13 11.93 -7.04
CA PHE A 121 3.24 10.54 -7.49
C PHE A 121 2.98 9.59 -6.31
N PHE A 122 1.95 8.76 -6.44
CA PHE A 122 1.58 7.79 -5.39
C PHE A 122 2.20 6.40 -5.65
N LEU A 123 3.16 6.04 -4.81
CA LEU A 123 3.66 4.68 -4.68
C LEU A 123 2.90 3.94 -3.59
N ASN A 124 2.15 2.92 -4.00
CA ASN A 124 1.26 2.16 -3.15
C ASN A 124 1.99 0.97 -2.50
N ASN A 125 1.26 0.21 -1.70
CA ASN A 125 1.69 -1.07 -1.15
C ASN A 125 1.13 -2.20 -2.02
N GLY A 126 1.91 -3.26 -2.22
CA GLY A 126 1.44 -4.46 -2.94
C GLY A 126 0.90 -4.20 -4.35
N TYR A 127 0.08 -5.13 -4.86
CA TYR A 127 -0.42 -5.05 -6.24
C TYR A 127 -1.48 -3.94 -6.42
N CYS A 128 -1.60 -3.43 -7.66
CA CYS A 128 -2.62 -2.43 -7.99
C CYS A 128 -4.05 -2.93 -7.76
N MET A 129 -4.82 -2.20 -6.95
CA MET A 129 -6.22 -2.50 -6.63
C MET A 129 -7.24 -1.64 -7.40
N GLY A 130 -6.78 -0.83 -8.36
CA GLY A 130 -7.62 0.15 -9.07
C GLY A 130 -8.80 -0.43 -9.87
N CYS A 131 -8.74 -1.71 -10.25
CA CYS A 131 -9.83 -2.40 -10.94
C CYS A 131 -10.87 -3.04 -9.99
N GLY A 132 -10.64 -3.02 -8.67
CA GLY A 132 -11.44 -3.79 -7.71
C GLY A 132 -11.48 -5.28 -8.08
N ASN A 133 -12.69 -5.83 -8.22
CA ASN A 133 -12.91 -7.23 -8.58
C ASN A 133 -12.84 -7.52 -10.09
N LYS A 134 -12.69 -6.49 -10.94
CA LYS A 134 -12.61 -6.68 -12.40
C LYS A 134 -11.20 -7.14 -12.80
N LYS A 135 -11.11 -8.04 -13.79
CA LYS A 135 -9.82 -8.51 -14.33
C LYS A 135 -9.04 -7.34 -14.95
N CYS A 136 -7.74 -7.28 -14.68
CA CYS A 136 -6.86 -6.25 -15.23
C CYS A 136 -6.68 -6.47 -16.75
N ASN A 137 -6.76 -5.39 -17.54
CA ASN A 137 -6.60 -5.44 -18.99
C ASN A 137 -5.25 -6.02 -19.43
N PHE A 138 -4.16 -5.73 -18.72
CA PHE A 138 -2.85 -6.33 -18.99
C PHE A 138 -2.86 -7.86 -18.83
N LYS A 139 -3.66 -8.39 -17.87
CA LYS A 139 -3.86 -9.83 -17.70
C LYS A 139 -4.78 -10.47 -18.75
N LEU A 140 -5.33 -9.65 -19.64
CA LEU A 140 -6.12 -10.07 -20.80
C LEU A 140 -5.32 -9.94 -22.10
N GLY A 141 -4.05 -9.52 -22.05
CA GLY A 141 -3.22 -9.28 -23.24
C GLY A 141 -3.34 -7.88 -23.84
N ASN A 142 -4.12 -6.99 -23.22
CA ASN A 142 -4.23 -5.60 -23.68
C ASN A 142 -3.03 -4.77 -23.17
N ASN A 143 -2.68 -3.71 -23.89
CA ASN A 143 -1.55 -2.82 -23.58
C ASN A 143 -1.95 -1.51 -22.86
N PHE A 144 -3.19 -1.42 -22.37
CA PHE A 144 -3.71 -0.22 -21.71
C PHE A 144 -4.40 -0.52 -20.37
N CYS A 145 -4.40 0.47 -19.47
CA CYS A 145 -5.13 0.37 -18.20
C CYS A 145 -6.60 0.78 -18.40
N ALA A 146 -7.55 -0.05 -17.92
CA ALA A 146 -8.97 0.31 -17.91
C ALA A 146 -9.33 1.38 -16.86
N ASN A 147 -8.45 1.64 -15.88
CA ASN A 147 -8.66 2.61 -14.81
C ASN A 147 -7.38 3.42 -14.55
N PRO A 148 -6.93 4.25 -15.51
CA PRO A 148 -5.64 4.94 -15.43
C PRO A 148 -5.51 5.81 -14.18
N ASP A 149 -6.56 6.54 -13.80
CA ASP A 149 -6.57 7.42 -12.62
C ASP A 149 -6.44 6.68 -11.29
N ARG A 150 -6.76 5.38 -11.29
CA ARG A 150 -6.62 4.50 -10.12
C ARG A 150 -5.45 3.54 -10.24
N ARG A 151 -4.66 3.61 -11.32
CA ARG A 151 -3.50 2.74 -11.50
C ARG A 151 -2.42 3.18 -10.53
N THR A 152 -2.04 2.28 -9.63
CA THR A 152 -0.92 2.49 -8.72
C THR A 152 0.21 1.52 -9.03
N PHE A 153 1.41 1.88 -8.59
CA PHE A 153 2.60 1.04 -8.63
C PHE A 153 3.07 0.82 -7.20
N SER A 154 3.52 -0.38 -6.87
CA SER A 154 4.05 -0.63 -5.53
C SER A 154 5.45 -0.01 -5.37
N LEU A 155 5.86 0.27 -4.14
CA LEU A 155 7.23 0.67 -3.82
C LEU A 155 8.26 -0.31 -4.42
N GLU A 156 8.06 -1.61 -4.20
CA GLU A 156 8.91 -2.70 -4.68
C GLU A 156 8.87 -2.84 -6.21
N ALA A 157 7.70 -2.67 -6.82
CA ALA A 157 7.53 -2.66 -8.26
C ALA A 157 8.32 -1.52 -8.93
N CYS A 158 8.57 -0.44 -8.20
CA CYS A 158 9.39 0.67 -8.66
C CYS A 158 10.88 0.54 -8.27
N GLY A 159 11.28 -0.51 -7.54
CA GLY A 159 12.67 -0.73 -7.15
C GLY A 159 13.06 -0.24 -5.76
N VAL A 160 12.10 0.19 -4.94
CA VAL A 160 12.35 0.59 -3.55
C VAL A 160 12.45 -0.65 -2.66
N ASP A 161 13.52 -0.75 -1.90
CA ASP A 161 13.67 -1.74 -0.82
C ASP A 161 12.91 -1.24 0.41
N VAL A 162 11.68 -1.72 0.57
CA VAL A 162 10.77 -1.28 1.65
C VAL A 162 11.31 -1.68 3.02
N GLU A 163 11.91 -2.86 3.14
CA GLU A 163 12.46 -3.36 4.40
C GLU A 163 13.63 -2.48 4.86
N ALA A 164 14.61 -2.27 3.98
CA ALA A 164 15.75 -1.41 4.28
C ALA A 164 15.34 0.05 4.53
N SER A 165 14.34 0.56 3.79
CA SER A 165 13.81 1.92 3.98
C SER A 165 13.15 2.08 5.34
N LEU A 166 12.28 1.14 5.74
CA LEU A 166 11.62 1.18 7.05
C LEU A 166 12.60 1.02 8.20
N LYS A 167 13.62 0.15 8.06
CA LYS A 167 14.69 0.02 9.06
C LYS A 167 15.48 1.31 9.20
N LYS A 168 15.90 1.92 8.09
CA LYS A 168 16.67 3.17 8.10
C LYS A 168 15.87 4.36 8.67
N ILE A 169 14.61 4.50 8.28
CA ILE A 169 13.84 5.73 8.52
C ILE A 169 13.05 5.66 9.83
N PHE A 170 12.52 4.49 10.19
CA PHE A 170 11.67 4.30 11.38
C PHE A 170 12.25 3.30 12.39
N ASN A 171 13.41 2.68 12.12
CA ASN A 171 13.95 1.58 12.92
C ASN A 171 12.96 0.40 13.03
N ILE A 172 12.25 0.11 11.94
CA ILE A 172 11.28 -0.99 11.86
C ILE A 172 11.88 -2.14 11.05
N GLU A 173 11.92 -3.33 11.65
CA GLU A 173 12.21 -4.58 10.94
C GLU A 173 10.89 -5.23 10.49
N LEU A 174 10.82 -5.65 9.23
CA LEU A 174 9.64 -6.34 8.72
C LEU A 174 9.64 -7.79 9.17
N GLN A 175 8.46 -8.28 9.56
CA GLN A 175 8.25 -9.68 9.87
C GLN A 175 7.50 -10.36 8.72
N TRP A 176 8.06 -11.46 8.23
CA TRP A 176 7.54 -12.20 7.09
C TRP A 176 6.89 -13.50 7.54
N TYR A 177 5.66 -13.74 7.06
CA TYR A 177 4.95 -14.99 7.28
C TYR A 177 5.59 -16.14 6.52
N ASN A 178 5.83 -17.25 7.21
CA ASN A 178 6.20 -18.52 6.62
C ASN A 178 5.54 -19.68 7.40
N LYS A 179 5.78 -20.92 6.95
CA LYS A 179 5.17 -22.13 7.56
C LYS A 179 5.63 -22.40 8.99
N SER A 180 6.84 -21.97 9.38
CA SER A 180 7.40 -22.25 10.70
C SER A 180 7.14 -21.14 11.72
N ASN A 181 6.78 -19.93 11.30
CA ASN A 181 6.65 -18.78 12.21
C ASN A 181 5.26 -18.09 12.21
N TYR A 182 4.27 -18.57 11.45
CA TYR A 182 3.02 -17.83 11.28
C TYR A 182 2.25 -17.52 12.59
N ASN A 183 2.47 -18.31 13.64
CA ASN A 183 1.91 -18.14 14.97
C ASN A 183 2.76 -17.27 15.90
N THR A 184 3.99 -16.91 15.50
CA THR A 184 4.93 -16.09 16.28
C THR A 184 5.20 -14.73 15.65
N VAL A 185 4.74 -14.47 14.42
CA VAL A 185 4.75 -13.13 13.82
C VAL A 185 3.95 -12.18 14.72
N GLU A 186 4.62 -11.19 15.29
CA GLU A 186 4.09 -10.22 16.24
C GLU A 186 3.23 -9.17 15.55
N HIS A 187 3.56 -8.80 14.30
CA HIS A 187 2.84 -7.77 13.56
C HIS A 187 3.07 -7.87 12.05
N MET A 188 2.18 -7.24 11.29
CA MET A 188 2.43 -6.93 9.87
C MET A 188 2.58 -5.41 9.74
N THR A 189 3.60 -4.97 9.01
CA THR A 189 3.80 -3.56 8.65
C THR A 189 3.74 -3.41 7.13
N LYS A 190 3.09 -2.35 6.65
CA LYS A 190 3.08 -1.95 5.25
C LYS A 190 3.38 -0.47 5.11
N ALA A 191 3.90 -0.07 3.95
CA ALA A 191 4.22 1.33 3.68
C ALA A 191 3.74 1.78 2.30
N ILE A 192 3.52 3.09 2.19
CA ILE A 192 3.29 3.82 0.94
C ILE A 192 4.15 5.07 0.92
N ALA A 193 4.45 5.61 -0.26
CA ALA A 193 5.12 6.89 -0.39
C ALA A 193 4.37 7.81 -1.37
N LEU A 194 4.28 9.08 -0.99
CA LEU A 194 3.76 10.15 -1.83
C LEU A 194 4.90 11.07 -2.21
N LEU A 195 5.34 10.99 -3.47
CA LEU A 195 6.44 11.79 -4.00
C LEU A 195 5.91 13.14 -4.50
N CYS A 196 6.63 14.22 -4.20
CA CYS A 196 6.25 15.59 -4.51
C CYS A 196 7.47 16.42 -4.95
N LYS A 197 7.21 17.58 -5.55
CA LYS A 197 8.23 18.40 -6.21
C LYS A 197 8.88 19.44 -5.29
N ASN A 198 8.14 19.92 -4.29
CA ASN A 198 8.58 21.02 -3.44
C ASN A 198 8.03 20.90 -2.02
N HIS A 199 8.63 21.64 -1.08
CA HIS A 199 8.28 21.57 0.34
C HIS A 199 6.85 22.05 0.63
N ALA A 200 6.27 22.92 -0.20
CA ALA A 200 4.88 23.34 -0.04
C ALA A 200 3.92 22.15 -0.24
N GLN A 201 4.13 21.35 -1.28
CA GLN A 201 3.37 20.10 -1.49
C GLN A 201 3.63 19.09 -0.38
N GLN A 202 4.89 18.93 0.06
CA GLN A 202 5.24 18.02 1.14
C GLN A 202 4.55 18.39 2.48
N ALA A 203 4.47 19.70 2.76
CA ALA A 203 3.76 20.23 3.91
C ALA A 203 2.25 20.04 3.77
N GLU A 204 1.67 20.27 2.58
CA GLU A 204 0.24 20.00 2.32
C GLU A 204 -0.11 18.53 2.55
N LEU A 205 0.73 17.60 2.10
CA LEU A 205 0.57 16.16 2.35
C LEU A 205 0.56 15.84 3.85
N SER A 206 1.55 16.38 4.58
CA SER A 206 1.69 16.17 6.02
C SER A 206 0.50 16.74 6.79
N ASN A 207 0.09 17.98 6.48
CA ASN A 207 -0.99 18.68 7.16
C ASN A 207 -2.37 18.08 6.86
N SER A 208 -2.56 17.52 5.67
CA SER A 208 -3.83 16.91 5.27
C SER A 208 -3.98 15.45 5.70
N LEU A 209 -2.90 14.79 6.16
CA LEU A 209 -2.88 13.37 6.48
C LEU A 209 -3.95 12.97 7.50
N ILE A 210 -3.99 13.65 8.65
CA ILE A 210 -4.97 13.35 9.71
C ILE A 210 -6.39 13.58 9.23
N GLY A 211 -6.63 14.68 8.51
CA GLY A 211 -7.96 14.99 7.96
C GLY A 211 -8.42 13.98 6.91
N CYS A 212 -7.51 13.50 6.06
CA CYS A 212 -7.81 12.44 5.08
C CYS A 212 -8.07 11.11 5.79
N LEU A 213 -7.23 10.75 6.77
CA LEU A 213 -7.34 9.53 7.56
C LEU A 213 -8.69 9.45 8.30
N ASN A 214 -9.07 10.52 9.01
CA ASN A 214 -10.36 10.60 9.69
C ASN A 214 -11.55 10.65 8.72
N GLY A 215 -11.33 11.06 7.48
CA GLY A 215 -12.33 11.06 6.42
C GLY A 215 -12.61 9.68 5.81
N LEU A 216 -11.74 8.68 6.03
CA LEU A 216 -11.90 7.34 5.45
C LEU A 216 -13.09 6.55 6.02
N SER A 217 -13.62 6.95 7.18
CA SER A 217 -14.58 6.17 7.98
C SER A 217 -16.01 6.75 8.03
N SER A 218 -16.42 7.60 7.09
CA SER A 218 -17.83 8.05 6.97
C SER A 218 -18.47 7.85 5.59
N ARG A 219 -17.75 7.23 4.65
CA ARG A 219 -18.30 6.85 3.35
C ARG A 219 -18.00 5.38 3.12
N GLY A 220 -19.04 4.56 3.30
CA GLY A 220 -19.18 3.36 2.48
C GLY A 220 -19.25 3.82 1.02
N ASP A 221 -18.10 4.06 0.40
CA ASP A 221 -18.00 4.01 -1.04
C ASP A 221 -18.08 2.50 -1.33
N GLY A 222 -19.28 1.96 -1.52
CA GLY A 222 -20.06 2.42 -2.66
C GLY A 222 -19.26 2.13 -3.93
N SER A 223 -18.46 1.04 -3.91
CA SER A 223 -18.15 0.33 -5.13
C SER A 223 -19.42 0.32 -5.95
N ARG A 224 -19.37 0.98 -7.11
CA ARG A 224 -20.30 0.82 -8.22
C ARG A 224 -20.28 -0.63 -8.70
N GLY A 225 -20.55 -1.58 -7.81
CA GLY A 225 -21.09 -2.89 -8.10
C GLY A 225 -22.59 -2.72 -7.94
N ARG A 226 -23.30 -2.65 -9.07
CA ARG A 226 -24.71 -3.00 -9.09
C ARG A 226 -24.83 -4.38 -8.43
N PHE A 227 -25.29 -4.41 -7.19
CA PHE A 227 -26.02 -5.55 -6.65
C PHE A 227 -27.36 -4.99 -6.22
N GLY A 228 -28.20 -4.85 -7.24
CA GLY A 228 -29.61 -4.55 -7.13
C GLY A 228 -30.29 -5.33 -8.23
N THR A 229 -30.72 -6.54 -7.89
CA THR A 229 -32.07 -6.97 -8.28
C THR A 229 -32.67 -7.66 -7.06
N LYS A 230 -33.75 -7.04 -6.56
CA LYS A 230 -34.86 -7.65 -5.81
C LYS A 230 -35.23 -8.98 -6.51
N ILE A 231 -35.56 -10.08 -5.86
CA ILE A 231 -36.51 -10.39 -4.78
C ILE A 231 -35.89 -11.50 -3.94
#